data_AF-A0A6B0TLX0-F1
#
_entry.id   AF-A0A6B0TLX0-F1
#
_cell.length_a   1.000
_cell.length_b   1.000
_cell.length_c   1.000
_cell.angle_alpha   90.00
_cell.angle_beta   90.00
_cell.angle_gamma   90.00
#
_symmetry.space_group_name_H-M   'P 1'
#
loop_
_entity.id
_entity.type
_entity.pdbx_description
1 polymer ?
#
loop_
_entity_poly.entity_id
_entity_poly.type
_entity_poly.pdbx_seq_one_letter_code
_entity_poly.pdbx_strand_id
1 'polypeptide(L)' 'MLRDLAFILGAVAVVEGLVLALAPHRLEQLLSLLTALGPERMRLIGLLALATGTVLLAWARSG' A
#
# COMPACT_ATOMS: atom_id res chain seq x y z
N MET A 1 0.63 22.38 0.31
CA MET A 1 -0.50 21.78 1.06
C MET A 1 -1.50 21.11 0.13
N LEU A 2 -2.46 21.80 -0.50
CA LEU A 2 -3.46 21.16 -1.38
C LEU A 2 -2.85 20.44 -2.60
N ARG A 3 -1.83 21.04 -3.23
CA ARG A 3 -1.12 20.44 -4.37
C ARG A 3 -0.43 19.11 -4.01
N ASP A 4 0.17 19.04 -2.83
CA ASP A 4 0.91 17.86 -2.38
C ASP A 4 -0.05 16.71 -2.05
N LEU A 5 -1.20 17.03 -1.46
CA LEU A 5 -2.29 16.07 -1.24
C LEU A 5 -2.82 15.53 -2.57
N ALA A 6 -3.07 16.40 -3.55
CA ALA A 6 -3.51 15.98 -4.88
C ALA A 6 -2.49 15.05 -5.56
N PHE A 7 -1.19 15.33 -5.41
CA PHE A 7 -0.13 14.48 -5.94
C PHE A 7 -0.12 13.09 -5.28
N ILE A 8 -0.16 13.02 -3.94
CA ILE A 8 -0.16 11.75 -3.21
C ILE A 8 -1.38 10.91 -3.58
N LEU A 9 -2.56 11.52 -3.59
CA LEU A 9 -3.80 10.82 -3.96
C LEU A 9 -3.78 10.35 -5.43
N GLY A 10 -3.31 11.19 -6.36
CA GLY A 10 -3.17 10.81 -7.76
C GLY A 10 -2.19 9.66 -7.97
N ALA A 11 -1.04 9.68 -7.28
CA ALA A 11 -0.05 8.62 -7.35
C ALA A 11 -0.60 7.28 -6.82
N VAL A 12 -1.28 7.29 -5.67
CA VAL A 12 -1.94 6.09 -5.12
C VAL A 12 -2.99 5.55 -6.09
N ALA A 13 -3.85 6.42 -6.63
CA ALA A 13 -4.89 6.01 -7.58
C ALA A 13 -4.31 5.39 -8.86
N VAL A 14 -3.20 5.91 -9.38
CA VAL A 14 -2.50 5.31 -10.53
C VAL A 14 -1.96 3.92 -10.18
N VAL A 15 -1.26 3.78 -9.05
CA VAL A 15 -0.67 2.49 -8.65
C VAL A 15 -1.75 1.44 -8.39
N GLU A 16 -2.81 1.78 -7.65
CA GLU A 16 -3.93 0.86 -7.39
C GLU A 16 -4.71 0.54 -8.67
N GLY A 17 -4.95 1.54 -9.51
CA GLY A 17 -5.62 1.39 -10.80
C GLY A 17 -4.85 0.47 -11.75
N LEU A 18 -3.50 0.52 -11.74
CA LEU A 18 -2.67 -0.39 -12.53
C LEU A 18 -2.83 -1.85 -12.09
N VAL A 19 -2.92 -2.11 -10.78
CA VAL A 19 -3.17 -3.47 -10.27
C VAL A 19 -4.52 -3.97 -10.76
N LEU A 20 -5.56 -3.13 -10.67
CA LEU A 20 -6.91 -3.46 -11.12
C LEU A 20 -7.00 -3.67 -12.64
N ALA A 21 -6.33 -2.81 -13.42
CA ALA A 21 -6.37 -2.85 -14.88
C ALA A 21 -5.54 -3.99 -15.49
N LEU A 22 -4.35 -4.25 -14.95
CA LEU A 22 -3.39 -5.18 -15.55
C LEU A 22 -3.49 -6.61 -15.00
N ALA A 23 -3.94 -6.78 -13.75
CA ALA A 23 -3.93 -8.09 -13.10
C ALA A 23 -5.08 -8.29 -12.09
N PRO A 24 -6.37 -8.12 -12.49
CA PRO A 24 -7.51 -8.24 -11.58
C PRO A 24 -7.58 -9.61 -10.88
N HIS A 25 -7.34 -10.70 -11.61
CA HIS A 25 -7.35 -12.06 -11.03
C HIS A 25 -6.24 -12.29 -9.99
N ARG A 26 -5.09 -11.59 -10.12
CA ARG A 26 -4.03 -11.69 -9.11
C ARG A 26 -4.39 -10.96 -7.83
N LEU A 27 -5.19 -9.90 -7.92
CA LEU A 27 -5.72 -9.22 -6.75
C LEU A 27 -6.66 -10.14 -5.97
N GLU A 28 -7.57 -10.84 -6.64
CA GLU A 28 -8.48 -11.80 -5.98
C GLU A 28 -7.71 -12.92 -5.26
N GLN A 29 -6.71 -13.49 -5.93
CA GLN A 29 -5.83 -14.50 -5.33
C GLN A 29 -5.09 -13.95 -4.11
N LEU A 30 -4.48 -12.77 -4.22
CA LEU A 30 -3.80 -12.12 -3.09
C LEU A 30 -4.76 -11.87 -1.93
N LEU A 31 -5.96 -11.36 -2.18
CA LEU A 31 -6.97 -11.11 -1.16
C LEU A 31 -7.41 -12.41 -0.47
N SER A 32 -7.56 -13.51 -1.21
CA SER A 32 -7.85 -14.83 -0.60
C SER A 32 -6.73 -15.30 0.32
N LEU A 33 -5.47 -15.07 -0.05
CA LEU A 33 -4.32 -15.41 0.78
C LEU A 33 -4.27 -14.53 2.04
N LEU A 34 -4.49 -13.23 1.90
CA LEU A 34 -4.50 -12.27 3.01
C LEU A 34 -5.63 -12.55 4.01
N THR A 35 -6.83 -12.86 3.51
CA THR A 35 -7.97 -13.21 4.37
C THR A 35 -7.75 -14.52 5.13
N ALA A 36 -7.04 -15.49 4.54
CA ALA A 36 -6.68 -16.74 5.21
C ALA A 36 -5.70 -16.56 6.40
N LEU A 37 -4.99 -15.44 6.49
CA LEU A 37 -4.06 -15.16 7.59
C LEU A 37 -4.77 -14.81 8.92
N GLY A 38 -6.03 -14.37 8.86
CA GLY A 38 -6.81 -13.91 10.01
C GLY A 38 -6.46 -12.48 10.47
N PRO A 39 -7.30 -11.89 11.33
CA PRO A 39 -7.27 -10.46 11.65
C PRO A 39 -6.00 -10.01 12.38
N GLU A 40 -5.46 -10.86 13.27
CA GLU A 40 -4.27 -10.51 14.04
C GLU A 40 -3.01 -10.40 13.16
N ARG A 41 -2.82 -11.35 12.23
CA ARG A 41 -1.68 -11.31 11.30
C ARG A 41 -1.81 -10.16 10.32
N MET A 42 -3.03 -9.86 9.84
CA MET A 42 -3.27 -8.68 9.01
C MET A 42 -2.92 -7.38 9.73
N ARG A 43 -3.24 -7.27 11.02
CA ARG A 43 -2.83 -6.12 11.84
C ARG A 43 -1.31 -6.00 11.94
N LEU A 44 -0.61 -7.11 12.16
CA LEU A 44 0.86 -7.12 12.21
C LEU A 44 1.49 -6.72 10.87
N ILE A 45 0.98 -7.23 9.75
CA ILE A 45 1.45 -6.84 8.41
C ILE A 45 1.23 -5.33 8.18
N GLY A 46 0.06 -4.81 8.54
CA GLY A 46 -0.23 -3.38 8.47
C GLY A 46 0.74 -2.54 9.30
N LEU A 47 1.02 -2.95 10.55
CA LEU A 47 1.98 -2.28 11.41
C LEU A 47 3.41 -2.31 10.84
N LEU A 48 3.83 -3.44 10.27
CA LEU A 48 5.14 -3.55 9.61
C LEU A 48 5.22 -2.65 8.37
N ALA A 49 4.17 -2.61 7.54
CA ALA A 49 4.11 -1.74 6.37
C ALA A 49 4.17 -0.25 6.77
N LEU A 50 3.44 0.14 7.82
CA LEU A 50 3.47 1.50 8.36
C LEU A 50 4.86 1.87 8.90
N ALA A 51 5.46 1.00 9.71
CA ALA A 51 6.77 1.24 10.31
C ALA A 51 7.86 1.34 9.22
N THR A 52 7.91 0.39 8.30
CA THR A 52 8.89 0.37 7.21
C THR A 52 8.71 1.55 6.26
N GLY A 53 7.48 1.85 5.84
CA GLY A 53 7.18 3.01 5.00
C GLY A 53 7.61 4.33 5.64
N THR A 54 7.35 4.50 6.95
CA THR A 54 7.76 5.70 7.68
C THR A 54 9.29 5.84 7.73
N VAL A 55 10.02 4.75 7.99
CA VAL A 55 11.48 4.74 8.00
C VAL A 55 12.04 5.09 6.62
N LEU A 56 11.48 4.51 5.55
CA LEU A 56 11.90 4.79 4.17
C LEU A 56 11.67 6.27 3.79
N LEU A 57 10.51 6.84 4.15
CA LEU A 57 10.22 8.25 3.90
C LEU A 57 11.15 9.17 4.69
N ALA A 58 11.43 8.85 5.95
CA ALA A 58 12.37 9.61 6.77
C ALA A 58 13.79 9.57 6.18
N TRP A 59 14.23 8.39 5.72
CA TRP A 59 15.52 8.23 5.06
C TRP A 59 15.60 9.01 3.75
N ALA A 60 14.60 8.89 2.88
CA ALA A 60 14.54 9.62 1.61
C ALA A 60 14.49 11.14 1.78
N ARG A 61 13.98 11.64 2.91
CA ARG A 61 13.99 13.07 3.25
C ARG A 61 15.35 13.54 3.80
N SER A 62 16.15 12.63 4.35
CA SER A 62 17.40 12.95 5.06
C SER A 62 18.65 13.02 4.18
N GLY A 63 18.57 12.58 2.92
CA GLY A 63 19.65 12.69 1.93
C GLY A 63 19.38 13.83 0.96
#